data_AF-A0A3G6RCR4-F1
#
_entry.id   AF-A0A3G6RCR4-F1
#
_cell.length_a   1.000
_cell.length_b   1.000
_cell.length_c   1.000
_cell.angle_alpha   90.00
_cell.angle_beta   90.00
_cell.angle_gamma   90.00
#
_symmetry.space_group_name_H-M   'P 1'
#
loop_
_entity.id
_entity.type
_entity.pdbx_description
1 polymer ?
#
loop_
_entity_poly.entity_id
_entity_poly.type
_entity_poly.pdbx_seq_one_letter_code
_entity_poly.pdbx_strand_id
1 'polypeptide(L)' 'MLVATTLQRVFILKEKEHEIRLDDPEPKWNLQAVLNFYSNNYPSLTTAKISRPTIVEDIVEYRFETVIGTKG' A
#
# COMPACT_ATOMS: atom_id res chain seq x y z
N MET A 1 -8.06 28.92 -10.11
CA MET A 1 -7.88 28.07 -8.92
C MET A 1 -7.83 26.64 -9.42
N LEU A 2 -6.67 25.99 -9.40
CA LEU A 2 -6.56 24.57 -9.75
C LEU A 2 -6.92 23.79 -8.48
N VAL A 3 -8.10 23.19 -8.45
CA VAL A 3 -8.45 22.21 -7.41
C VAL A 3 -7.70 20.94 -7.80
N ALA A 4 -6.60 20.64 -7.11
CA ALA A 4 -5.93 19.36 -7.27
C ALA A 4 -6.84 18.28 -6.70
N THR A 5 -7.59 17.58 -7.55
CA THR A 5 -8.39 16.44 -7.14
C THR A 5 -7.44 15.34 -6.71
N THR A 6 -7.33 15.09 -5.39
CA THR A 6 -6.55 13.96 -4.88
C THR A 6 -7.33 12.70 -5.18
N LEU A 7 -6.82 11.87 -6.10
CA LEU A 7 -7.37 10.54 -6.34
C LEU A 7 -7.29 9.72 -5.05
N GLN A 8 -8.32 8.93 -4.77
CA GLN A 8 -8.35 8.06 -3.60
C GLN A 8 -7.20 7.06 -3.70
N ARG A 9 -6.40 6.94 -2.64
CA ARG A 9 -5.32 5.95 -2.57
C ARG A 9 -5.84 4.70 -1.90
N VAL A 10 -5.43 3.55 -2.41
CA VAL A 10 -5.72 2.24 -1.81
C VAL A 10 -4.43 1.44 -1.80
N PHE A 11 -4.23 0.68 -0.74
CA PHE A 11 -3.06 -0.16 -0.56
C PHE A 11 -3.48 -1.62 -0.64
N ILE A 12 -2.74 -2.44 -1.38
CA ILE A 12 -3.02 -3.86 -1.55
C ILE A 12 -1.87 -4.63 -0.93
N LEU A 13 -2.15 -5.35 0.16
CA LEU A 13 -1.21 -6.26 0.79
C LEU A 13 -1.43 -7.66 0.23
N LYS A 14 -0.39 -8.26 -0.35
CA LYS A 14 -0.43 -9.68 -0.75
C LYS A 14 0.16 -10.54 0.36
N GLU A 15 -0.68 -11.30 1.07
CA GLU A 15 -0.23 -12.31 2.02
C GLU A 15 -0.50 -13.72 1.48
N LYS A 16 0.58 -14.43 1.17
CA LYS A 16 0.52 -15.78 0.58
C LYS A 16 -0.30 -15.76 -0.72
N GLU A 17 -1.51 -16.32 -0.68
CA GLU A 17 -2.47 -16.44 -1.79
C GLU A 17 -3.62 -15.43 -1.68
N HIS A 18 -3.65 -14.58 -0.65
CA HIS A 18 -4.73 -13.63 -0.41
C HIS A 18 -4.27 -12.20 -0.63
N GLU A 19 -5.09 -11.41 -1.33
CA GLU A 19 -4.92 -9.97 -1.43
C GLU A 19 -5.86 -9.29 -0.43
N ILE A 20 -5.29 -8.45 0.42
CA ILE A 20 -5.99 -7.66 1.42
C ILE A 20 -6.00 -6.22 0.93
N ARG A 21 -7.19 -5.67 0.71
CA ARG A 21 -7.37 -4.24 0.39
C ARG A 21 -7.36 -3.44 1.70
N LEU A 22 -6.49 -2.45 1.75
CA LEU A 22 -6.28 -1.56 2.88
C LEU A 22 -6.57 -0.13 2.41
N ASP A 23 -7.49 0.55 3.09
CA ASP A 23 -7.81 1.94 2.79
C ASP A 23 -6.64 2.87 3.16
N ASP A 24 -6.70 4.12 2.74
CA ASP A 24 -5.72 5.11 3.16
C ASP A 24 -6.07 5.62 4.57
N PRO A 25 -5.22 5.40 5.59
CA PRO A 25 -5.50 5.86 6.95
C PRO A 25 -5.42 7.39 7.08
N GLU A 26 -4.60 8.05 6.25
CA GLU A 26 -4.43 9.50 6.26
C GLU A 26 -3.87 9.99 4.90
N PRO A 27 -4.69 10.65 4.06
CA PRO A 27 -4.29 11.16 2.75
C PRO A 27 -3.10 12.11 2.76
N LYS A 28 -2.83 12.80 3.88
CA LYS A 28 -1.67 13.69 4.03
C LYS A 28 -0.36 12.94 4.27
N TRP A 29 -0.43 11.66 4.65
CA TRP A 29 0.76 10.85 4.88
C TRP A 29 1.44 10.47 3.58
N ASN A 30 2.76 10.36 3.64
CA ASN A 30 3.52 9.72 2.57
C ASN A 30 3.32 8.20 2.64
N LEU A 31 3.65 7.52 1.54
CA LEU A 31 3.45 6.08 1.40
C LEU A 31 4.20 5.27 2.47
N GLN A 32 5.40 5.74 2.88
CA GLN A 32 6.20 5.07 3.90
C GLN A 32 5.54 5.14 5.29
N ALA A 33 4.91 6.27 5.64
CA ALA A 33 4.18 6.42 6.88
C ALA A 33 2.95 5.51 6.91
N VAL A 34 2.24 5.36 5.78
CA VAL A 34 1.13 4.39 5.67
C VAL A 34 1.63 2.95 5.81
N LEU A 35 2.76 2.58 5.18
CA LEU A 35 3.37 1.26 5.33
C LEU A 35 3.76 1.01 6.80
N ASN A 36 4.41 1.96 7.45
CA ASN A 36 4.79 1.84 8.86
C ASN A 36 3.56 1.69 9.76
N PHE A 37 2.48 2.43 9.49
CA PHE A 37 1.21 2.30 10.21
C PHE A 37 0.65 0.88 10.12
N TYR A 38 0.57 0.32 8.91
CA TYR A 38 0.08 -1.04 8.71
C TYR A 38 1.05 -2.11 9.21
N SER A 39 2.36 -1.84 9.25
CA SER A 39 3.35 -2.80 9.75
C SER A 39 3.18 -3.17 11.22
N ASN A 40 2.48 -2.34 12.01
CA ASN A 40 2.13 -2.65 13.39
C ASN A 40 1.17 -3.84 13.50
N ASN A 41 0.29 -4.01 12.50
CA ASN A 41 -0.70 -5.11 12.45
C ASN A 41 -0.26 -6.24 11.51
N TYR A 42 0.54 -5.92 10.50
CA TYR A 42 1.07 -6.86 9.50
C TYR A 42 2.60 -6.82 9.53
N PRO A 43 3.25 -7.65 10.38
CA PRO A 43 4.72 -7.64 10.51
C PRO A 43 5.46 -7.91 9.20
N SER A 44 4.82 -8.58 8.24
CA SER A 44 5.32 -8.81 6.88
C SER A 44 5.65 -7.49 6.14
N LEU A 45 4.98 -6.39 6.50
CA LEU A 45 5.18 -5.08 5.90
C LEU A 45 6.45 -4.38 6.35
N THR A 46 7.07 -4.75 7.47
CA THR A 46 8.30 -4.07 7.95
C THR A 46 9.46 -4.16 6.96
N THR A 47 9.48 -5.21 6.13
CA THR A 47 10.48 -5.43 5.08
C THR A 47 9.89 -5.32 3.67
N ALA A 48 8.62 -4.93 3.56
CA ALA A 48 7.95 -4.79 2.28
C ALA A 48 8.41 -3.54 1.53
N LYS A 49 8.26 -3.59 0.21
CA LYS A 49 8.44 -2.44 -0.67
C LYS A 49 7.10 -2.01 -1.22
N ILE A 50 6.96 -0.72 -1.51
CA ILE A 50 5.77 -0.16 -2.13
C ILE A 50 5.98 -0.16 -3.64
N SER A 51 5.05 -0.76 -4.37
CA SER A 51 5.08 -0.78 -5.83
C SER A 51 4.90 0.63 -6.40
N ARG A 52 5.09 0.74 -7.71
CA ARG A 52 4.68 1.94 -8.44
C ARG A 52 3.16 2.15 -8.34
N PRO A 53 2.68 3.40 -8.37
CA PRO A 53 1.25 3.69 -8.39
C PRO A 53 0.61 3.10 -9.66
N THR A 54 -0.52 2.43 -9.49
CA THR A 54 -1.36 1.95 -10.59
C THR A 54 -2.71 2.64 -10.49
N ILE A 55 -3.19 3.25 -11.57
CA ILE A 55 -4.51 3.89 -11.57
C ILE A 55 -5.53 2.88 -12.11
N VAL A 56 -6.54 2.57 -11.30
CA VAL A 56 -7.64 1.67 -11.63
C VAL A 56 -8.93 2.36 -11.20
N GLU A 57 -9.85 2.62 -12.14
CA GLU A 57 -11.17 3.20 -11.84
C GLU A 57 -11.12 4.46 -10.93
N ASP A 58 -10.28 5.44 -11.28
CA ASP A 58 -10.06 6.68 -10.51
C ASP A 58 -9.46 6.50 -9.09
N ILE A 59 -8.95 5.30 -8.80
CA ILE A 59 -8.24 4.97 -7.56
C ILE A 59 -6.76 4.73 -7.87
N VAL A 60 -5.89 5.26 -7.04
CA VAL A 60 -4.45 4.97 -7.08
C VAL A 60 -4.17 3.79 -6.16
N GLU A 61 -3.89 2.64 -6.74
CA GLU A 61 -3.50 1.43 -6.04
C GLU A 61 -1.98 1.34 -5.87
N TYR A 62 -1.56 1.06 -4.64
CA TYR A 62 -0.18 0.76 -4.26
C TYR A 62 -0.10 -0.65 -3.70
N ARG A 63 0.77 -1.50 -4.24
CA ARG A 63 0.94 -2.87 -3.74
C ARG A 63 2.09 -2.92 -2.75
N PHE A 64 1.88 -3.59 -1.62
CA PHE A 64 2.95 -3.94 -0.70
C PHE A 64 3.56 -5.27 -1.12
N GLU A 65 4.75 -5.19 -1.69
CA GLU A 65 5.56 -6.33 -2.13
C GLU A 65 6.42 -6.79 -0.95
N THR A 66 5.92 -7.77 -0.21
CA THR A 66 6.70 -8.44 0.82
C THR A 66 7.70 -9.38 0.15
N VAL A 67 8.96 -9.36 0.57
CA VAL A 67 9.92 -10.39 0.17
C VAL A 67 9.56 -11.66 0.92
N ILE A 68 8.66 -12.47 0.35
CA ILE A 68 8.45 -13.84 0.83
C ILE A 68 9.79 -14.54 0.60
N GLY A 69 10.49 -14.83 1.69
CA GLY A 69 11.81 -15.45 1.64
C GLY A 69 11.77 -16.63 0.69
N THR A 70 12.62 -16.60 -0.33
CA THR A 70 12.90 -17.79 -1.14
C THR A 70 13.38 -18.85 -0.16
N LYS A 71 12.52 -19.80 0.17
CA LYS A 71 12.95 -21.02 0.85
C LYS A 71 14.06 -21.62 -0.02
N GLY A 72 15.22 -21.84 0.60
CA GLY A 72 16.36 -22.51 -0.01
C GLY A 72 16.04 -23.93 -0.45
#